data_AF-H9FLS5-F1
#
_entry.id   AF-H9FLS5-F1
#
_cell.length_a   1.000
_cell.length_b   1.000
_cell.length_c   1.000
_cell.angle_alpha   90.00
_cell.angle_beta   90.00
_cell.angle_gamma   90.00
#
_symmetry.space_group_name_H-M   'P 1'
#
loop_
_entity.id
_entity.type
_entity.pdbx_description
1 polymer ?
#
loop_
_entity_poly.entity_id
_entity_poly.type
_entity_poly.pdbx_seq_one_letter_code
_entity_poly.pdbx_strand_id
1 'polypeptide(L)' 'VEPNYNITIFVDTFQSEKQFDALEVFDGSSGQSPLLVVLSGNHTEQSNFTSRSNQLYLRWSTDHATSKKGFKIR' A
#
# COMPACT_ATOMS: atom_id res chain seq x y z
N VAL A 1 -10.53 3.66 -12.18
CA VAL A 1 -10.08 4.81 -13.00
C VAL A 1 -10.27 4.45 -14.48
N GLU A 2 -10.43 5.40 -15.39
CA GLU A 2 -10.61 5.08 -16.83
C GLU A 2 -9.39 4.31 -17.39
N PRO A 3 -9.57 3.40 -18.37
CA PRO A 3 -8.51 2.48 -18.84
C PRO A 3 -7.20 3.11 -19.36
N ASN A 4 -7.18 4.41 -19.67
CA ASN A 4 -6.02 5.13 -20.19
C ASN A 4 -5.31 5.99 -19.14
N TYR A 5 -5.70 5.87 -17.87
CA TYR A 5 -5.13 6.65 -16.78
C TYR A 5 -4.44 5.73 -15.77
N ASN A 6 -3.32 6.20 -15.27
CA ASN A 6 -2.55 5.60 -14.20
C ASN A 6 -3.07 6.13 -12.85
N ILE A 7 -2.87 5.35 -11.80
CA ILE A 7 -3.17 5.74 -10.43
C ILE A 7 -1.84 5.93 -9.71
N THR A 8 -1.61 7.13 -9.17
CA THR A 8 -0.51 7.38 -8.25
C THR A 8 -1.06 7.53 -6.85
N ILE A 9 -0.59 6.69 -5.92
CA ILE A 9 -0.90 6.84 -4.49
C ILE A 9 0.25 7.56 -3.80
N PHE A 10 -0.07 8.44 -2.86
CA PHE A 10 0.88 9.11 -2.00
C PHE A 10 0.71 8.61 -0.57
N VAL A 11 1.78 8.07 0.00
CA VAL A 11 1.83 7.64 1.40
C VAL A 11 2.42 8.78 2.20
N ASP A 12 1.57 9.49 2.94
CA ASP A 12 1.96 10.63 3.77
C ASP A 12 2.68 10.13 5.04
N THR A 13 2.15 9.07 5.66
CA THR A 13 2.68 8.47 6.88
C THR A 13 2.36 6.99 6.92
N PHE A 14 3.29 6.17 7.42
CA PHE A 14 3.07 4.74 7.64
C PHE A 14 3.72 4.30 8.96
N GLN A 15 2.94 3.71 9.86
CA GLN A 15 3.39 3.23 11.17
C GLN A 15 2.69 1.92 11.51
N SER A 16 3.40 0.81 11.36
CA SER A 16 2.93 -0.55 11.63
C SER A 16 3.95 -1.37 12.43
N GLU A 17 3.55 -2.53 12.92
CA GLU A 17 4.49 -3.53 13.41
C GLU A 17 5.37 -4.02 12.26
N LYS A 18 6.69 -3.97 12.43
CA LYS A 18 7.65 -4.29 11.37
C LYS A 18 7.67 -5.80 11.16
N GLN A 19 7.54 -6.25 9.92
CA GLN A 19 7.47 -7.66 9.49
C GLN A 19 6.21 -8.44 9.89
N PHE A 20 5.39 -7.95 10.81
CA PHE A 20 4.14 -8.59 11.24
C PHE A 20 2.90 -7.95 10.58
N ASP A 21 2.91 -6.63 10.46
CA ASP A 21 1.91 -5.90 9.70
C ASP A 21 2.46 -5.53 8.32
N ALA A 22 1.65 -5.69 7.29
CA ALA A 22 2.02 -5.34 5.92
C ALA A 22 0.86 -4.68 5.17
N LEU A 23 1.18 -3.61 4.45
CA LEU A 23 0.33 -3.08 3.38
C LEU A 23 0.95 -3.50 2.04
N GLU A 24 0.24 -4.34 1.32
CA GLU A 24 0.61 -4.76 -0.03
C GLU A 24 -0.25 -4.00 -1.05
N VAL A 25 0.42 -3.40 -2.03
CA VAL A 25 -0.22 -2.67 -3.13
C VAL A 25 0.06 -3.43 -4.41
N PHE A 26 -1.00 -3.81 -5.13
CA PHE A 26 -0.92 -4.58 -6.37
C PHE A 26 -1.41 -3.74 -7.56
N ASP A 27 -0.70 -3.86 -8.68
CA ASP A 27 -0.99 -3.19 -9.94
C ASP A 27 -2.04 -3.99 -10.74
N GLY A 28 -3.30 -3.83 -10.33
CA GLY A 28 -4.45 -4.49 -10.95
C GLY A 28 -5.63 -4.61 -10.00
N SER A 29 -6.55 -5.53 -10.30
CA SER A 29 -7.85 -5.65 -9.62
C SER A 29 -7.87 -6.63 -8.44
N SER A 30 -6.79 -7.38 -8.18
CA SER A 30 -6.80 -8.43 -7.16
C SER A 30 -5.42 -8.66 -6.54
N GLY A 31 -5.38 -9.42 -5.44
CA GLY A 31 -4.13 -9.89 -4.82
C GLY A 31 -3.38 -10.95 -5.63
N GLN A 32 -3.84 -11.28 -6.84
CA GLN A 32 -3.09 -12.09 -7.82
C GLN A 32 -2.43 -11.22 -8.91
N SER A 33 -2.74 -9.93 -8.94
CA SER A 33 -2.10 -8.98 -9.84
C SER A 33 -0.63 -8.75 -9.44
N PRO A 34 0.22 -8.22 -10.34
CA PRO A 34 1.62 -7.94 -10.00
C PRO A 34 1.76 -7.02 -8.78
N LEU A 35 2.66 -7.38 -7.86
CA LEU A 35 2.93 -6.57 -6.67
C LEU A 35 3.70 -5.30 -7.06
N LEU A 36 3.21 -4.15 -6.59
CA LEU A 36 3.83 -2.84 -6.80
C LEU A 36 4.75 -2.48 -5.65
N VAL A 37 4.28 -2.59 -4.41
CA VAL A 37 5.08 -2.33 -3.20
C VAL A 37 4.52 -3.07 -1.99
N VAL A 38 5.39 -3.39 -1.03
CA VAL A 38 5.03 -3.82 0.33
C VAL A 38 5.60 -2.82 1.33
N LEU A 39 4.77 -2.33 2.24
CA LEU A 39 5.16 -1.42 3.31
C LEU A 39 4.97 -2.08 4.66
N SER A 40 5.94 -1.91 5.56
CA SER A 40 5.91 -2.46 6.91
C SER A 40 6.86 -1.68 7.83
N GLY A 41 6.51 -1.54 9.10
CA GLY A 41 7.29 -0.77 10.07
C GLY A 41 6.94 0.72 10.04
N ASN A 42 7.93 1.58 10.24
CA ASN A 42 7.72 3.02 10.32
C ASN A 42 8.37 3.72 9.13
N HIS A 43 7.56 4.43 8.33
CA HIS A 43 8.02 5.33 7.28
C HIS A 43 7.47 6.74 7.56
N THR A 44 8.40 7.68 7.80
CA THR A 44 8.10 9.09 8.06
C THR A 44 8.31 9.99 6.84
N GLU A 45 8.97 9.47 5.80
CA GLU A 45 9.17 10.18 4.55
C GLU A 45 8.01 9.92 3.59
N GLN A 46 7.58 10.97 2.88
CA GLN A 46 6.56 10.85 1.86
C GLN A 46 7.05 9.97 0.72
N SER A 47 6.25 8.96 0.36
CA SER A 47 6.53 8.06 -0.76
C SER A 47 5.37 8.06 -1.73
N ASN A 48 5.62 7.83 -3.01
CA ASN A 48 4.56 7.66 -4.00
C ASN A 48 4.81 6.44 -4.88
N PHE A 49 3.72 5.81 -5.31
CA PHE A 49 3.74 4.61 -6.14
C PHE A 49 2.71 4.77 -7.26
N THR A 50 3.15 4.55 -8.50
CA THR A 50 2.32 4.72 -9.69
C THR A 50 2.06 3.36 -10.34
N SER A 51 0.78 3.06 -10.58
CA SER A 51 0.34 1.86 -11.29
C SER A 51 0.65 1.95 -12.79
N ARG A 52 0.82 0.79 -13.44
CA ARG A 52 0.84 0.67 -14.90
C ARG A 52 -0.56 0.44 -15.47
N SER A 53 -1.49 0.00 -14.63
CA SER A 53 -2.90 -0.16 -14.98
C SER A 53 -3.78 0.94 -14.39
N ASN A 54 -5.06 0.95 -14.75
CA ASN A 54 -6.08 1.85 -14.21
C ASN A 54 -6.75 1.33 -12.93
N GLN A 55 -6.13 0.34 -12.29
CA GLN A 55 -6.66 -0.37 -11.12
C GLN A 55 -5.54 -0.61 -10.11
N LEU A 56 -5.89 -0.49 -8.84
CA LEU A 56 -5.03 -0.87 -7.73
C LEU A 56 -5.84 -1.74 -6.77
N TYR A 57 -5.20 -2.76 -6.24
CA TYR A 57 -5.74 -3.57 -5.15
C TYR A 57 -4.81 -3.41 -3.94
N LEU A 58 -5.39 -3.04 -2.80
CA LEU A 58 -4.65 -2.84 -1.56
C LEU A 58 -5.08 -3.93 -0.57
N ARG A 59 -4.10 -4.62 0.02
CA ARG A 59 -4.32 -5.60 1.09
C ARG A 59 -3.59 -5.15 2.34
N TRP A 60 -4.36 -4.93 3.40
CA TRP A 60 -3.85 -4.69 4.73
C TRP A 60 -3.92 -5.98 5.55
N SER A 61 -2.79 -6.42 6.10
CA SER A 61 -2.68 -7.62 6.92
C SER A 61 -1.98 -7.30 8.22
N THR A 62 -2.55 -7.74 9.34
CA THR A 62 -2.03 -7.52 10.70
C THR A 62 -2.16 -8.78 11.53
N ASP A 63 -1.40 -8.86 12.61
CA ASP A 63 -1.62 -9.85 13.65
C ASP A 63 -2.42 -9.28 14.85
N HIS A 64 -2.48 -10.01 15.95
CA HIS A 64 -3.16 -9.59 17.18
C HIS A 64 -2.19 -9.01 18.24
N ALA A 65 -0.91 -8.83 17.93
CA ALA A 65 0.11 -8.50 18.90
C ALA A 65 0.23 -6.98 19.12
N THR A 66 0.75 -6.21 18.15
CA THR A 66 1.06 -4.79 18.34
C THR A 66 0.28 -3.87 17.41
N SER A 67 -0.64 -3.08 17.96
CA SER A 67 -1.30 -2.01 17.21
C SER A 67 -0.49 -0.71 17.18
N LYS A 68 -0.42 -0.06 16.01
CA LYS A 68 0.18 1.28 15.81
C LYS A 68 -0.79 2.23 15.10
N LYS A 69 -0.34 3.43 14.75
CA LYS A 69 -1.17 4.47 14.11
C LYS A 69 -1.72 4.08 12.73
N GLY A 70 -1.12 3.11 12.04
CA GLY A 70 -1.52 2.71 10.69
C GLY A 70 -0.95 3.63 9.62
N PHE A 71 -1.72 3.92 8.58
CA PHE A 71 -1.26 4.65 7.41
C PHE A 71 -2.24 5.73 6.93
N LYS A 72 -1.69 6.72 6.22
CA LYS A 72 -2.45 7.76 5.54
C LYS A 72 -2.05 7.79 4.07
N ILE A 73 -3.03 7.55 3.19
CA ILE A 73 -2.86 7.50 1.74
C ILE A 73 -3.83 8.48 1.08
N ARG A 74 -3.38 9.14 0.03
CA ARG A 74 -4.19 10.02 -0.83
C ARG A 74 -3.86 9.79 -2.31
#